data_AF-A0A842SY34-F1
#
_entry.id   AF-A0A842SY34-F1
#
_cell.length_a   1.000
_cell.length_b   1.000
_cell.length_c   1.000
_cell.angle_alpha   90.00
_cell.angle_beta   90.00
_cell.angle_gamma   90.00
#
_symmetry.space_group_name_H-M   'P 1'
#
loop_
_entity.id
_entity.type
_entity.pdbx_description
1 polymer ?
#
loop_
_entity_poly.entity_id
_entity_poly.type
_entity_poly.pdbx_seq_one_letter_code
_entity_poly.pdbx_strand_id
1 'polypeptide(L)'
;MAKKKKPEKKPSEPEEEETYTLDIEEEAAPEKPPQDESGGLKMLAIGILAILAIAFAYFFLNMSSFMFVAGEGVEEQEFKDIFSSAENIFVVMDVRGLPNGSTKQNILQCGVDFSGSSGMAGKNVMYYSLDDEGCITPDGLTENRYCFEQLENGITIYVTEGTRTTLHENGMVVGIGSDYAIGTCGIHRK
;
A
#
# COMPACT_ATOMS: atom_id res chain seq x y z
N MET A 1 -39.28 -11.67 -17.80
CA MET A 1 -39.31 -10.44 -18.63
C MET A 1 -38.23 -9.52 -18.06
N ALA A 2 -37.22 -8.98 -18.74
CA ALA A 2 -36.99 -8.71 -20.15
C ALA A 2 -35.52 -9.00 -20.54
N LYS A 3 -35.32 -9.58 -21.74
CA LYS A 3 -34.00 -9.85 -22.34
C LYS A 3 -33.47 -8.55 -22.97
N LYS A 4 -32.32 -8.04 -22.53
CA LYS A 4 -31.64 -6.92 -23.19
C LYS A 4 -30.81 -7.43 -24.39
N LYS A 5 -31.13 -6.89 -25.57
CA LYS A 5 -30.52 -7.17 -26.88
C LYS A 5 -29.09 -6.64 -26.95
N LYS A 6 -28.20 -7.48 -27.49
CA LYS A 6 -26.79 -7.21 -27.81
C LYS A 6 -26.73 -6.39 -29.13
N PRO A 7 -25.99 -5.27 -29.21
CA PRO A 7 -25.82 -4.55 -30.48
C PRO A 7 -24.80 -5.27 -31.39
N GLU A 8 -25.22 -5.44 -32.63
CA GLU A 8 -24.53 -6.09 -33.74
C GLU A 8 -23.58 -5.07 -34.39
N LYS A 9 -22.27 -5.38 -34.46
CA LYS A 9 -21.26 -4.48 -35.04
C LYS A 9 -21.14 -4.77 -36.54
N LYS A 10 -21.44 -3.75 -37.35
CA LYS A 10 -21.48 -3.77 -38.82
C LYS A 10 -20.06 -3.92 -39.41
N PRO A 11 -19.86 -4.69 -40.50
CA PRO A 11 -18.59 -4.77 -41.21
C PRO A 11 -18.26 -3.45 -41.90
N SER A 12 -17.02 -2.96 -41.73
CA SER A 12 -16.47 -1.83 -42.48
C SER A 12 -16.00 -2.28 -43.86
N GLU A 13 -16.37 -1.47 -44.84
CA GLU A 13 -16.16 -1.57 -46.28
C GLU A 13 -14.67 -1.38 -46.67
N PRO A 14 -14.16 -2.05 -47.72
CA PRO A 14 -12.80 -1.86 -48.20
C PRO A 14 -12.69 -0.59 -49.06
N GLU A 15 -11.78 0.31 -48.72
CA GLU A 15 -11.44 1.48 -49.54
C GLU A 15 -10.57 1.09 -50.75
N GLU A 16 -10.89 1.68 -51.89
CA GLU A 16 -10.33 1.43 -53.22
C GLU A 16 -8.90 2.00 -53.35
N GLU A 17 -8.04 1.24 -54.04
CA GLU A 17 -6.70 1.66 -54.47
C GLU A 17 -6.79 2.61 -55.67
N GLU A 18 -6.37 3.86 -55.51
CA GLU A 18 -6.07 4.74 -56.63
C GLU A 18 -4.60 4.58 -57.06
N THR A 19 -4.41 4.14 -58.30
CA THR A 19 -3.13 3.98 -58.99
C THR A 19 -2.76 5.29 -59.69
N TYR A 20 -1.67 5.93 -59.25
CA TYR A 20 -1.07 7.06 -59.95
C TYR A 20 0.31 6.67 -60.48
N THR A 21 0.47 6.70 -61.80
CA THR A 21 1.75 6.62 -62.51
C THR A 21 2.39 7.99 -62.54
N LEU A 22 3.56 8.14 -61.92
CA LEU A 22 4.38 9.34 -61.99
C LEU A 22 5.67 9.03 -62.74
N ASP A 23 5.94 9.92 -63.69
CA ASP A 23 7.06 9.91 -64.63
C ASP A 23 8.42 9.87 -63.92
N ILE A 24 9.30 9.00 -64.44
CA ILE A 24 10.67 8.82 -63.97
C ILE A 24 11.53 9.88 -64.66
N GLU A 25 11.86 10.95 -63.94
CA GLU A 25 12.97 11.84 -64.28
C GLU A 25 14.29 11.19 -63.85
N GLU A 26 15.21 11.12 -64.81
CA GLU A 26 16.53 10.52 -64.73
C GLU A 26 17.53 11.48 -64.07
N GLU A 27 18.33 10.92 -63.15
CA GLU A 27 19.64 11.38 -62.67
C GLU A 27 19.76 12.72 -61.92
N ALA A 28 19.88 12.59 -60.60
CA ALA A 28 21.10 13.00 -59.91
C ALA A 28 21.40 11.98 -58.80
N ALA A 29 22.63 11.47 -58.75
CA ALA A 29 23.06 10.53 -57.72
C ALA A 29 22.77 11.12 -56.33
N PRO A 30 22.07 10.39 -55.43
CA PRO A 30 21.74 10.90 -54.11
C PRO A 30 23.05 11.14 -53.35
N GLU A 31 23.33 12.40 -53.00
CA GLU A 31 24.23 12.68 -51.89
C GLU A 31 23.71 11.88 -50.70
N LYS A 32 24.55 10.97 -50.22
CA LYS A 32 24.24 10.06 -49.13
C LYS A 32 23.71 10.92 -47.97
N PRO A 33 22.44 10.77 -47.55
CA PRO A 33 21.91 11.57 -46.45
C PRO A 33 22.84 11.36 -45.25
N PRO A 34 23.19 12.44 -44.52
CA PRO A 34 24.04 12.31 -43.35
C PRO A 34 23.42 11.25 -42.45
N GLN A 35 24.14 10.14 -42.25
CA GLN A 35 23.72 9.10 -41.33
C GLN A 35 23.69 9.73 -39.94
N ASP A 36 22.49 10.11 -39.51
CA ASP A 36 22.25 10.73 -38.22
C ASP A 36 22.47 9.66 -37.13
N GLU A 37 23.71 9.58 -36.65
CA GLU A 37 24.13 8.73 -35.53
C GLU A 37 23.42 9.10 -34.21
N SER A 38 22.54 10.12 -34.19
CA SER A 38 21.77 10.51 -32.99
C SER A 38 20.61 9.57 -32.63
N GLY A 39 20.23 8.64 -33.51
CA GLY A 39 19.13 7.70 -33.27
C GLY A 39 19.36 6.76 -32.09
N GLY A 40 20.61 6.30 -31.91
CA GLY A 40 20.98 5.42 -30.81
C GLY A 40 20.88 6.11 -29.44
N LEU A 41 21.31 7.37 -29.35
CA LEU A 41 21.25 8.16 -28.12
C LEU A 41 19.80 8.45 -27.70
N LYS A 42 18.92 8.74 -28.66
CA LYS A 42 17.49 9.00 -28.40
C LYS A 42 16.76 7.75 -27.88
N MET A 43 17.02 6.58 -28.47
CA MET A 43 16.44 5.31 -28.01
C MET A 43 16.93 4.93 -26.60
N LEU A 44 18.20 5.20 -26.29
CA LEU A 44 18.78 4.96 -24.98
C LEU A 44 18.16 5.89 -23.92
N ALA A 45 17.98 7.17 -24.25
CA ALA A 45 17.31 8.14 -23.37
C ALA A 45 15.84 7.76 -23.08
N ILE A 46 15.08 7.32 -24.09
CA ILE A 46 13.70 6.85 -23.92
C ILE A 46 13.67 5.61 -23.02
N GLY A 47 14.60 4.67 -23.21
CA GLY A 47 14.73 3.49 -22.37
C GLY A 47 14.98 3.84 -20.89
N ILE A 48 15.88 4.77 -20.61
CA ILE A 48 16.16 5.24 -19.24
C ILE A 48 14.93 5.90 -18.62
N LEU A 49 14.24 6.77 -19.38
CA LEU A 49 13.01 7.43 -18.90
C LEU A 49 11.91 6.42 -18.57
N ALA A 50 11.72 5.40 -19.39
CA ALA A 50 10.75 4.34 -19.13
C ALA A 50 11.09 3.54 -17.86
N ILE A 51 12.37 3.20 -17.65
CA ILE A 51 12.83 2.51 -16.42
C ILE A 51 12.61 3.38 -15.19
N LEU A 52 12.95 4.68 -15.25
CA LEU A 52 12.72 5.61 -14.15
C LEU A 52 11.23 5.77 -13.84
N ALA A 53 10.36 5.82 -14.85
CA ALA A 53 8.92 5.88 -14.66
C ALA A 53 8.37 4.62 -13.96
N ILE A 54 8.85 3.42 -14.35
CA ILE A 54 8.47 2.17 -13.70
C ILE A 54 8.99 2.12 -12.25
N ALA A 55 10.24 2.52 -12.02
CA ALA A 55 10.81 2.57 -10.68
C ALA A 55 10.07 3.57 -9.78
N PHE A 56 9.71 4.74 -10.32
CA PHE A 56 8.92 5.75 -9.62
C PHE A 56 7.51 5.24 -9.31
N ALA A 57 6.82 4.63 -10.28
CA ALA A 57 5.52 4.03 -10.06
C ALA A 57 5.60 2.93 -9.00
N TYR A 58 6.57 2.03 -9.07
CA TYR A 58 6.78 0.99 -8.07
C TYR A 58 7.06 1.56 -6.68
N PHE A 59 7.88 2.61 -6.59
CA PHE A 59 8.16 3.30 -5.33
C PHE A 59 6.90 3.93 -4.74
N PHE A 60 6.14 4.70 -5.52
CA PHE A 60 4.92 5.36 -5.04
C PHE A 60 3.79 4.40 -4.72
N LEU A 61 3.62 3.32 -5.50
CA LEU A 61 2.63 2.28 -5.25
C LEU A 61 2.95 1.45 -3.99
N ASN A 62 4.23 1.32 -3.62
CA ASN A 62 4.62 0.63 -2.39
C ASN A 62 4.75 1.57 -1.18
N MET A 63 4.99 2.86 -1.39
CA MET A 63 5.12 3.83 -0.29
C MET A 63 3.76 4.16 0.37
N SER A 64 2.65 4.04 -0.37
CA SER A 64 1.30 4.12 0.21
C SER A 64 0.98 3.03 1.24
N SER A 65 1.83 2.01 1.35
CA SER A 65 1.66 0.90 2.29
C SER A 65 2.21 1.19 3.69
N PHE A 66 3.04 2.23 3.85
CA PHE A 66 3.76 2.55 5.09
C PHE A 66 3.48 3.98 5.57
N MET A 67 2.45 4.21 6.39
CA MET A 67 2.36 5.48 7.12
C MET A 67 1.94 5.30 8.59
N PHE A 68 2.50 4.30 9.27
CA PHE A 68 2.70 4.41 10.70
C PHE A 68 4.09 4.99 10.96
N VAL A 69 4.17 6.21 11.49
CA VAL A 69 5.43 6.86 11.87
C VAL A 69 5.70 6.56 13.34
N ALA A 70 6.39 5.44 13.60
CA ALA A 70 6.60 4.95 14.96
C ALA A 70 7.38 5.93 15.87
N GLY A 71 8.30 6.70 15.30
CA GLY A 71 9.23 7.56 16.04
C GLY A 71 10.50 6.82 16.46
N GLU A 72 11.32 7.44 17.31
CA GLU A 72 12.53 6.81 17.83
C GLU A 72 12.18 5.62 18.74
N GLY A 73 13.10 4.65 18.81
CA GLY A 73 12.95 3.53 19.74
C GLY A 73 13.17 4.00 21.17
N VAL A 74 12.28 3.60 22.09
CA VAL A 74 12.32 4.01 23.50
C VAL A 74 12.43 2.82 24.44
N GLU A 75 12.90 3.08 25.65
CA GLU A 75 12.96 2.06 26.71
C GLU A 75 11.57 1.79 27.31
N GLU A 76 11.40 0.63 27.96
CA GLU A 76 10.09 0.20 28.48
C GLU A 76 9.47 1.19 29.48
N GLN A 77 10.29 1.76 30.37
CA GLN A 77 9.79 2.70 31.38
C GLN A 77 9.33 4.01 30.75
N GLU A 78 10.07 4.52 29.76
CA GLU A 78 9.70 5.72 29.02
C GLU A 78 8.41 5.50 28.23
N PHE A 79 8.28 4.36 27.55
CA PHE A 79 7.04 4.00 26.87
C PHE A 79 5.84 3.92 27.81
N LYS A 80 6.02 3.38 29.03
CA LYS A 80 4.93 3.35 30.03
C LYS A 80 4.48 4.74 30.41
N ASP A 81 5.40 5.68 30.59
CA ASP A 81 5.07 7.05 30.95
C ASP A 81 4.33 7.74 29.81
N ILE A 82 4.83 7.62 28.57
CA ILE A 82 4.17 8.09 27.35
C ILE A 82 2.76 7.50 27.22
N PHE A 83 2.65 6.17 27.27
CA PHE A 83 1.38 5.45 27.15
C PHE A 83 0.40 5.86 28.26
N SER A 84 0.88 6.05 29.50
CA SER A 84 0.03 6.46 30.62
C SER A 84 -0.61 7.84 30.38
N SER A 85 0.15 8.77 29.80
CA SER A 85 -0.28 10.14 29.50
C SER A 85 -1.21 10.26 28.29
N ALA A 86 -1.20 9.27 27.38
CA ALA A 86 -1.99 9.31 26.16
C ALA A 86 -3.50 9.14 26.42
N GLU A 87 -4.32 10.05 25.88
CA GLU A 87 -5.78 9.94 25.96
C GLU A 87 -6.35 9.06 24.83
N ASN A 88 -5.78 9.15 23.63
CA ASN A 88 -6.19 8.38 22.45
C ASN A 88 -5.21 7.24 22.19
N ILE A 89 -5.74 6.03 22.07
CA ILE A 89 -5.00 4.83 21.67
C ILE A 89 -5.61 4.28 20.40
N PHE A 90 -4.78 3.98 19.42
CA PHE A 90 -5.17 3.35 18.17
C PHE A 90 -4.62 1.94 18.13
N VAL A 91 -5.46 0.94 17.89
CA VAL A 91 -5.02 -0.45 17.69
C VAL A 91 -5.20 -0.79 16.22
N VAL A 92 -4.09 -0.91 15.50
CA VAL A 92 -4.06 -1.19 14.06
C VAL A 92 -3.67 -2.65 13.87
N MET A 93 -4.54 -3.45 13.25
CA MET A 93 -4.32 -4.84 12.92
C MET A 93 -4.00 -4.98 11.43
N ASP A 94 -2.73 -5.06 11.09
CA ASP A 94 -2.27 -5.16 9.70
C ASP A 94 -2.20 -6.62 9.25
N VAL A 95 -3.11 -7.01 8.37
CA VAL A 95 -3.23 -8.36 7.81
C VAL A 95 -2.98 -8.40 6.30
N ARG A 96 -2.43 -7.32 5.73
CA ARG A 96 -2.10 -7.21 4.30
C ARG A 96 -1.02 -8.19 3.89
N GLY A 97 -1.15 -8.74 2.68
CA GLY A 97 -0.13 -9.61 2.08
C GLY A 97 0.13 -10.92 2.81
N LEU A 98 -0.70 -11.30 3.79
CA LEU A 98 -0.52 -12.53 4.56
C LEU A 98 -1.20 -13.72 3.86
N PRO A 99 -0.44 -14.71 3.36
CA PRO A 99 -1.02 -15.90 2.73
C PRO A 99 -1.56 -16.91 3.75
N ASN A 100 -1.13 -16.82 5.01
CA ASN A 100 -1.49 -17.75 6.07
C ASN A 100 -2.71 -17.25 6.85
N GLY A 101 -3.84 -17.95 6.71
CA GLY A 101 -5.06 -17.63 7.45
C GLY A 101 -4.92 -17.71 8.98
N SER A 102 -4.02 -18.53 9.51
CA SER A 102 -3.78 -18.65 10.95
C SER A 102 -3.12 -17.39 11.51
N THR A 103 -2.02 -16.92 10.89
CA THR A 103 -1.34 -15.67 11.30
C THR A 103 -2.30 -14.48 11.21
N LYS A 104 -3.11 -14.41 10.15
CA LYS A 104 -4.15 -13.39 9.99
C LYS A 104 -5.16 -13.40 11.15
N GLN A 105 -5.65 -14.57 11.53
CA GLN A 105 -6.56 -14.71 12.69
C GLN A 105 -5.87 -14.33 14.00
N ASN A 106 -4.60 -14.71 14.20
CA ASN A 106 -3.84 -14.37 15.39
C ASN A 106 -3.64 -12.85 15.56
N ILE A 107 -3.33 -12.14 14.48
CA ILE A 107 -3.21 -10.68 14.48
C ILE A 107 -4.53 -10.01 14.88
N LEU A 108 -5.65 -10.45 14.27
CA LEU A 108 -6.97 -9.94 14.61
C LEU A 108 -7.34 -10.23 16.06
N GLN A 109 -7.08 -11.45 16.53
CA GLN A 109 -7.35 -11.84 17.92
C GLN A 109 -6.48 -11.05 18.91
N CYS A 110 -5.21 -10.80 18.60
CA CYS A 110 -4.35 -9.96 19.41
C CYS A 110 -4.89 -8.53 19.54
N GLY A 111 -5.43 -7.96 18.46
CA GLY A 111 -6.11 -6.65 18.50
C GLY A 111 -7.34 -6.66 19.42
N VAL A 112 -8.13 -7.74 19.40
CA VAL A 112 -9.26 -7.94 20.34
C VAL A 112 -8.76 -8.09 21.78
N ASP A 113 -7.67 -8.82 22.02
CA ASP A 113 -7.15 -9.03 23.37
C ASP A 113 -6.70 -7.70 24.02
N PHE A 114 -6.22 -6.73 23.22
CA PHE A 114 -5.98 -5.36 23.71
C PHE A 114 -7.24 -4.65 24.21
N SER A 115 -8.45 -4.97 23.73
CA SER A 115 -9.67 -4.39 24.30
C SER A 115 -9.94 -4.85 25.73
N GLY A 116 -9.43 -6.01 26.12
CA GLY A 116 -9.49 -6.54 27.49
C GLY A 116 -8.37 -6.01 28.41
N SER A 117 -7.45 -5.21 27.89
CA SER A 117 -6.26 -4.78 28.62
C SER A 117 -6.58 -3.71 29.68
N SER A 118 -6.18 -3.95 30.92
CA SER A 118 -6.32 -2.99 32.03
C SER A 118 -5.61 -1.65 31.79
N GLY A 119 -4.58 -1.63 30.94
CA GLY A 119 -3.88 -0.41 30.53
C GLY A 119 -4.75 0.55 29.71
N MET A 120 -5.78 0.03 29.03
CA MET A 120 -6.70 0.81 28.20
C MET A 120 -7.80 1.51 28.99
N ALA A 121 -8.00 1.14 30.25
CA ALA A 121 -9.11 1.66 31.05
C ALA A 121 -9.05 3.18 31.17
N GLY A 122 -10.13 3.85 30.74
CA GLY A 122 -10.28 5.31 30.77
C GLY A 122 -9.70 6.05 29.56
N LYS A 123 -9.17 5.35 28.56
CA LYS A 123 -8.65 5.92 27.32
C LYS A 123 -9.68 5.82 26.19
N ASN A 124 -9.58 6.68 25.20
CA ASN A 124 -10.34 6.59 23.96
C ASN A 124 -9.63 5.62 23.01
N VAL A 125 -10.18 4.41 22.85
CA VAL A 125 -9.55 3.36 22.04
C VAL A 125 -10.29 3.18 20.73
N MET A 126 -9.57 3.31 19.62
CA MET A 126 -10.08 3.06 18.27
C MET A 126 -9.37 1.85 17.66
N TYR A 127 -10.13 1.01 16.97
CA TYR A 127 -9.64 -0.21 16.34
C TYR A 127 -9.74 -0.10 14.83
N TYR A 128 -8.65 -0.44 14.16
CA TYR A 128 -8.56 -0.48 12.71
C TYR A 128 -8.01 -1.83 12.28
N SER A 129 -8.51 -2.35 11.15
CA SER A 129 -7.88 -3.50 10.48
C SER A 129 -7.49 -3.10 9.07
N LEU A 130 -6.24 -3.35 8.68
CA LEU A 130 -5.76 -3.11 7.34
C LEU A 130 -5.71 -4.43 6.59
N ASP A 131 -6.42 -4.53 5.48
CA ASP A 131 -6.32 -5.64 4.55
C ASP A 131 -5.99 -5.14 3.12
N ASP A 132 -5.93 -6.08 2.18
CA ASP A 132 -5.55 -5.78 0.80
C ASP A 132 -6.62 -4.94 0.06
N GLU A 133 -7.86 -4.89 0.58
CA GLU A 133 -8.96 -4.10 0.01
C GLU A 133 -9.01 -2.69 0.58
N GLY A 134 -8.54 -2.50 1.81
CA GLY A 134 -8.45 -1.19 2.46
C GLY A 134 -8.37 -1.27 3.97
N CYS A 135 -8.87 -0.23 4.63
CA CYS A 135 -8.93 -0.16 6.07
C CYS A 135 -10.36 -0.31 6.56
N ILE A 136 -10.58 -1.24 7.47
CA ILE A 136 -11.84 -1.46 8.16
C ILE A 136 -11.84 -0.62 9.43
N THR A 137 -12.81 0.29 9.51
CA THR A 137 -13.10 1.16 10.65
C THR A 137 -14.45 0.78 11.28
N PRO A 138 -14.82 1.32 12.45
CA PRO A 138 -16.16 1.13 13.02
C PRO A 138 -17.30 1.55 12.07
N ASP A 139 -17.04 2.52 11.18
CA ASP A 139 -18.02 3.04 10.22
C ASP A 139 -18.04 2.26 8.88
N GLY A 140 -17.12 1.29 8.72
CA GLY A 140 -17.02 0.44 7.52
C GLY A 140 -15.66 0.52 6.83
N LEU A 141 -15.61 0.03 5.59
CA LEU A 141 -14.41 -0.02 4.75
C LEU A 141 -14.10 1.35 4.14
N THR A 142 -12.85 1.78 4.27
CA THR A 142 -12.31 3.04 3.72
C THR A 142 -10.93 2.82 3.10
N GLU A 143 -10.38 3.85 2.45
CA GLU A 143 -9.01 3.81 1.92
C GLU A 143 -7.98 3.77 3.06
N ASN A 144 -6.90 3.01 2.89
CA ASN A 144 -5.82 2.88 3.88
C ASN A 144 -5.26 4.23 4.36
N ARG A 145 -5.14 5.21 3.47
CA ARG A 145 -4.67 6.55 3.78
C ARG A 145 -5.50 7.22 4.88
N TYR A 146 -6.83 7.06 4.84
CA TYR A 146 -7.72 7.69 5.81
C TYR A 146 -7.43 7.20 7.23
N CYS A 147 -7.12 5.91 7.40
CA CYS A 147 -6.80 5.37 8.72
C CYS A 147 -5.47 5.90 9.25
N PHE A 148 -4.45 6.06 8.40
CA PHE A 148 -3.16 6.62 8.82
C PHE A 148 -3.27 8.09 9.24
N GLU A 149 -4.06 8.90 8.55
CA GLU A 149 -4.31 10.31 8.90
C GLU A 149 -4.95 10.46 10.29
N GLN A 150 -5.70 9.46 10.78
CA GLN A 150 -6.27 9.50 12.13
C GLN A 150 -5.24 9.21 13.23
N LEU A 151 -4.10 8.59 12.93
CA LEU A 151 -3.15 8.11 13.93
C LEU A 151 -2.28 9.22 14.55
N GLU A 152 -2.24 10.41 13.95
CA GLU A 152 -1.33 11.49 14.34
C GLU A 152 -1.55 12.05 15.76
N ASN A 153 -2.72 11.82 16.36
CA ASN A 153 -3.14 12.44 17.62
C ASN A 153 -3.24 11.46 18.81
N GLY A 154 -2.39 10.43 18.83
CA GLY A 154 -2.38 9.44 19.91
C GLY A 154 -1.27 8.42 19.80
N ILE A 155 -1.36 7.38 20.62
CA ILE A 155 -0.40 6.27 20.63
C ILE A 155 -0.96 5.11 19.82
N THR A 156 -0.15 4.60 18.89
CA THR A 156 -0.55 3.49 18.03
C THR A 156 0.05 2.16 18.47
N ILE A 157 -0.78 1.15 18.61
CA ILE A 157 -0.40 -0.24 18.77
C ILE A 157 -0.57 -0.91 17.41
N TYR A 158 0.55 -1.12 16.72
CA TYR A 158 0.58 -1.68 15.39
C TYR A 158 0.85 -3.18 15.44
N VAL A 159 -0.20 -3.99 15.29
CA VAL A 159 -0.12 -5.45 15.30
C VAL A 159 0.09 -5.96 13.88
N THR A 160 1.17 -6.70 13.64
CA THR A 160 1.55 -7.18 12.29
C THR A 160 2.26 -8.53 12.38
N GLU A 161 2.56 -9.16 11.25
CA GLU A 161 3.34 -10.40 11.24
C GLU A 161 4.77 -10.14 11.74
N GLY A 162 5.21 -10.96 12.69
CA GLY A 162 6.55 -10.85 13.26
C GLY A 162 6.73 -11.72 14.49
N THR A 163 7.88 -11.60 15.14
CA THR A 163 8.21 -12.41 16.34
C THR A 163 8.63 -11.56 17.54
N ARG A 164 8.61 -10.24 17.40
CA ARG A 164 9.12 -9.30 18.39
C ARG A 164 8.20 -8.11 18.55
N THR A 165 8.15 -7.61 19.78
CA THR A 165 7.54 -6.31 20.07
C THR A 165 8.64 -5.26 20.19
N THR A 166 8.47 -4.11 19.52
CA THR A 166 9.35 -2.95 19.64
C THR A 166 8.56 -1.74 20.13
N LEU A 167 9.18 -0.92 20.98
CA LEU A 167 8.57 0.25 21.59
C LEU A 167 9.15 1.52 20.99
N HIS A 168 8.28 2.50 20.74
CA HIS A 168 8.62 3.74 20.09
C HIS A 168 7.87 4.92 20.72
N GLU A 169 8.33 6.15 20.45
CA GLU A 169 7.71 7.37 20.98
C GLU A 169 6.21 7.49 20.67
N ASN A 170 5.79 7.13 19.46
CA ASN A 170 4.40 7.26 19.01
C ASN A 170 3.61 5.94 19.08
N GLY A 171 4.18 4.88 19.66
CA GLY A 171 3.53 3.58 19.58
C GLY A 171 4.39 2.38 19.89
N MET A 172 3.81 1.20 19.66
CA MET A 172 4.54 -0.05 19.68
C MET A 172 4.16 -0.90 18.47
N VAL A 173 5.13 -1.61 17.94
CA VAL A 173 4.90 -2.62 16.90
C VAL A 173 4.89 -3.97 17.58
N VAL A 174 3.79 -4.72 17.44
CA VAL A 174 3.59 -6.05 18.04
C VAL A 174 3.68 -7.08 16.94
N GLY A 175 4.78 -7.83 16.90
CA GLY A 175 4.97 -8.93 15.96
C GLY A 175 4.25 -10.20 16.42
N ILE A 176 3.37 -10.71 15.57
CA ILE A 176 2.57 -11.91 15.81
C ILE A 176 2.91 -13.01 14.81
N GLY A 177 3.21 -14.20 15.33
CA GLY A 177 3.51 -15.40 14.56
C GLY A 177 2.35 -16.41 14.53
N SER A 178 2.62 -17.58 13.96
CA SER A 178 1.68 -18.70 13.92
C SER A 178 1.50 -19.40 15.28
N ASP A 179 2.44 -19.19 16.20
CA ASP A 179 2.51 -19.75 17.55
C ASP A 179 1.87 -18.85 18.63
N TYR A 180 1.14 -17.81 18.22
CA TYR A 180 0.42 -16.93 19.12
C TYR A 180 -0.51 -17.69 20.07
N ALA A 181 -0.40 -17.41 21.37
CA ALA A 181 -1.32 -17.90 22.38
C ALA A 181 -2.40 -16.85 22.66
N ILE A 182 -3.67 -17.22 22.49
CA ILE A 182 -4.82 -16.35 22.75
C ILE A 182 -4.77 -15.78 24.18
N GLY A 183 -5.06 -14.49 24.32
CA GLY A 183 -5.06 -13.78 25.60
C GLY A 183 -3.69 -13.36 26.09
N THR A 184 -2.63 -13.47 25.27
CA THR A 184 -1.29 -13.02 25.64
C THR A 184 -0.98 -11.58 25.18
N CYS A 185 -1.70 -11.06 24.18
CA CYS A 185 -1.66 -9.64 23.87
C CYS A 185 -2.39 -8.83 24.95
N GLY A 186 -1.69 -7.86 25.52
CA GLY A 186 -2.29 -6.96 26.49
C GLY A 186 -1.27 -6.13 27.27
N ILE A 187 -1.71 -4.97 27.74
CA ILE A 187 -0.98 -4.14 28.69
C ILE A 187 -1.60 -4.36 30.09
N HIS A 188 -0.81 -4.92 31.00
CA HIS A 188 -1.25 -5.18 32.37
C HIS A 188 -0.62 -4.15 33.30
N ARG A 189 -1.45 -3.46 34.11
CA ARG A 189 -0.92 -2.65 35.21
C ARG A 189 -0.30 -3.61 36.22
N LYS A 190 1.03 -3.60 36.37
CA LYS A 190 1.71 -4.22 37.50
C LYS A 190 1.72 -3.27 38.67
#